data_AF-X5Q372-F1
#
_entry.id   AF-X5Q372-F1
#
_cell.length_a   1.000
_cell.length_b   1.000
_cell.length_c   1.000
_cell.angle_alpha   90.00
_cell.angle_beta   90.00
_cell.angle_gamma   90.00
#
_symmetry.space_group_name_H-M   'P 1'
#
loop_
_entity.id
_entity.type
_entity.pdbx_description
1 polymer ?
#
loop_
_entity_poly.entity_id
_entity_poly.type
_entity_poly.pdbx_seq_one_letter_code
_entity_poly.pdbx_strand_id
1 'polypeptide(L)'
;MVHKALDDLSNDEKDLIRQGERTVDNLKRLFAVVFAASFGIAGAAIAEKVRAVIIGSTEFPNLGAILINFEMIIVFAITAGVFYHHSAKFLDIRYARHPLAITHPVGFALDYGTLVLTAAPFFFMAQALSPTVTNEIGYFAFFGSYVLLFTLGLFLLGVQNIRHFRLIRERVFGENIPAAEIAREGKLRQFWLLMNSAVLLLLLLVFAVATGSAECPPAPKSGESTWFLYAFGAIAIGRDALDYAYSWRFLFPLPASETQKPHVWPLSVIIASKRPAIWSVLGYSLVALCILIAWYLELWNAPRWIEACR
;
A
#
# COMPACT_ATOMS: atom_id res chain seq x y z
N MET A 1 -2.45 -34.17 -1.23
CA MET A 1 -2.75 -34.32 0.21
C MET A 1 -3.95 -33.50 0.66
N VAL A 2 -4.21 -32.29 0.15
CA VAL A 2 -5.36 -31.45 0.59
C VAL A 2 -6.74 -32.03 0.22
N HIS A 3 -6.90 -32.67 -0.95
CA HIS A 3 -8.19 -33.29 -1.31
C HIS A 3 -8.61 -34.45 -0.40
N LYS A 4 -7.65 -35.18 0.20
CA LYS A 4 -7.94 -36.32 1.06
C LYS A 4 -8.42 -35.92 2.46
N ALA A 5 -8.16 -34.67 2.88
CA ALA A 5 -8.58 -34.15 4.18
C ALA A 5 -10.01 -33.56 4.17
N LEU A 6 -10.57 -33.26 2.99
CA LEU A 6 -11.93 -32.74 2.85
C LEU A 6 -12.99 -33.84 2.91
N ASP A 7 -12.65 -35.07 2.56
CA ASP A 7 -13.59 -36.19 2.58
C ASP A 7 -13.87 -36.69 4.02
N ASP A 8 -12.95 -36.45 4.96
CA ASP A 8 -13.04 -36.88 6.37
C ASP A 8 -13.78 -35.90 7.31
N LEU A 9 -14.20 -34.72 6.82
CA LEU A 9 -14.92 -33.73 7.62
C LEU A 9 -16.42 -34.04 7.70
N SER A 10 -17.02 -33.76 8.86
CA SER A 10 -18.47 -33.82 9.01
C SER A 10 -19.15 -32.80 8.08
N ASN A 11 -20.41 -33.07 7.69
CA ASN A 11 -21.17 -32.15 6.85
C ASN A 11 -21.35 -30.77 7.51
N ASP A 12 -21.47 -30.73 8.84
CA ASP A 12 -21.60 -29.49 9.60
C ASP A 12 -20.33 -28.64 9.55
N GLU A 13 -19.15 -29.26 9.62
CA GLU A 13 -17.86 -28.56 9.47
C GLU A 13 -17.67 -28.00 8.06
N LYS A 14 -18.09 -28.77 7.03
CA LYS A 14 -18.08 -28.30 5.63
C LYS A 14 -18.98 -27.08 5.44
N ASP A 15 -20.16 -27.07 6.07
CA ASP A 15 -21.08 -25.94 6.00
C ASP A 15 -20.55 -24.70 6.72
N LEU A 16 -19.92 -24.86 7.89
CA LEU A 16 -19.29 -23.75 8.62
C LEU A 16 -18.14 -23.13 7.83
N ILE A 17 -17.28 -23.95 7.21
CA ILE A 17 -16.20 -23.47 6.34
C ILE A 17 -16.79 -22.66 5.18
N ARG A 18 -17.83 -23.19 4.51
CA ARG A 18 -18.49 -22.52 3.39
C ARG A 18 -19.15 -21.18 3.79
N GLN A 19 -19.71 -21.09 5.00
CA GLN A 19 -20.23 -19.83 5.54
C GLN A 19 -19.12 -18.82 5.83
N GLY A 20 -17.97 -19.28 6.34
CA GLY A 20 -16.77 -18.46 6.51
C GLY A 20 -16.26 -17.88 5.19
N GLU A 21 -16.11 -18.72 4.16
CA GLU A 21 -15.72 -18.29 2.80
C GLU A 21 -16.65 -17.22 2.25
N ARG A 22 -17.98 -17.43 2.35
CA ARG A 22 -18.98 -16.44 1.89
C ARG A 22 -18.90 -15.12 2.64
N THR A 23 -18.62 -15.16 3.95
CA THR A 23 -18.47 -13.96 4.77
C THR A 23 -17.26 -13.15 4.32
N VAL A 24 -16.13 -13.83 4.13
CA VAL A 24 -14.90 -13.22 3.62
C VAL A 24 -15.10 -12.64 2.23
N ASP A 25 -15.79 -13.34 1.33
CA ASP A 25 -16.09 -12.86 -0.01
C ASP A 25 -17.00 -11.63 -0.02
N ASN A 26 -18.02 -11.59 0.84
CA ASN A 26 -18.88 -10.41 0.99
C ASN A 26 -18.08 -9.19 1.47
N LEU A 27 -17.11 -9.39 2.35
CA LEU A 27 -16.27 -8.31 2.86
C LEU A 27 -15.24 -7.81 1.84
N LYS A 28 -14.69 -8.71 1.01
CA LYS A 28 -13.89 -8.31 -0.16
C LYS A 28 -14.69 -7.46 -1.13
N ARG A 29 -15.99 -7.74 -1.31
CA ARG A 29 -16.87 -6.90 -2.15
C ARG A 29 -17.03 -5.50 -1.58
N LEU A 30 -17.16 -5.34 -0.26
CA LEU A 30 -17.22 -4.00 0.35
C LEU A 30 -15.93 -3.21 0.08
N PHE A 31 -14.79 -3.89 0.16
CA PHE A 31 -13.50 -3.30 -0.18
C PHE A 31 -13.41 -2.96 -1.68
N ALA A 32 -13.91 -3.83 -2.57
CA ALA A 32 -14.00 -3.55 -4.00
C ALA A 32 -14.85 -2.31 -4.31
N VAL A 33 -15.90 -2.02 -3.53
CA VAL A 33 -16.71 -0.80 -3.67
C VAL A 33 -15.86 0.46 -3.43
N VAL A 34 -15.00 0.46 -2.41
CA VAL A 34 -14.12 1.62 -2.13
C VAL A 34 -13.14 1.86 -3.28
N PHE A 35 -12.54 0.79 -3.81
CA PHE A 35 -11.66 0.89 -4.97
C PHE A 35 -12.42 1.32 -6.22
N ALA A 36 -13.59 0.73 -6.48
CA ALA A 36 -14.43 1.11 -7.61
C ALA A 36 -14.86 2.57 -7.55
N ALA A 37 -15.23 3.08 -6.37
CA ALA A 37 -15.52 4.49 -6.17
C ALA A 37 -14.30 5.37 -6.47
N SER A 38 -13.11 4.97 -5.99
CA SER A 38 -11.86 5.68 -6.26
C SER A 38 -11.51 5.69 -7.76
N PHE A 39 -11.65 4.55 -8.45
CA PHE A 39 -11.48 4.47 -9.90
C PHE A 39 -12.54 5.28 -10.65
N GLY A 40 -13.78 5.33 -10.17
CA GLY A 40 -14.84 6.17 -10.73
C GLY A 40 -14.52 7.66 -10.64
N ILE A 41 -14.03 8.11 -9.47
CA ILE A 41 -13.59 9.51 -9.26
C ILE A 41 -12.41 9.84 -10.18
N ALA A 42 -11.39 8.98 -10.22
CA ALA A 42 -10.24 9.17 -11.10
C ALA A 42 -10.67 9.19 -12.58
N GLY A 43 -11.55 8.28 -13.00
CA GLY A 43 -12.10 8.24 -14.35
C GLY A 43 -12.89 9.48 -14.73
N ALA A 44 -13.73 9.99 -13.82
CA ALA A 44 -14.46 11.25 -14.02
C ALA A 44 -13.50 12.44 -14.18
N ALA A 45 -12.47 12.52 -13.34
CA ALA A 45 -11.45 13.56 -13.43
C ALA A 45 -10.69 13.51 -14.76
N ILE A 46 -10.34 12.32 -15.25
CA ILE A 46 -9.71 12.13 -16.56
C ILE A 46 -10.64 12.59 -17.68
N ALA A 47 -11.91 12.18 -17.64
CA ALA A 47 -12.90 12.56 -18.64
C ALA A 47 -13.10 14.09 -18.67
N GLU A 48 -13.07 14.76 -17.52
CA GLU A 48 -13.16 16.21 -17.42
C GLU A 48 -11.95 16.91 -18.05
N LYS A 49 -10.72 16.44 -17.77
CA LYS A 49 -9.50 16.96 -18.40
C LYS A 49 -9.52 16.80 -19.92
N VAL A 50 -9.90 15.62 -20.40
CA VAL A 50 -10.02 15.34 -21.85
C VAL A 50 -11.09 16.22 -22.49
N ARG A 51 -12.26 16.35 -21.85
CA ARG A 51 -13.34 17.20 -22.33
C ARG A 51 -12.90 18.65 -22.46
N ALA A 52 -12.22 19.20 -21.46
CA ALA A 52 -11.76 20.60 -21.46
C ALA A 52 -10.83 20.92 -22.64
N VAL A 53 -9.96 19.96 -23.02
CA VAL A 53 -9.09 20.07 -24.19
C VAL A 53 -9.89 19.98 -25.50
N ILE A 54 -10.83 19.03 -25.60
CA ILE A 54 -11.63 18.83 -26.82
C ILE A 54 -12.53 20.04 -27.12
N ILE A 55 -13.17 20.61 -26.09
CA ILE A 55 -14.08 21.75 -26.28
C ILE A 55 -13.37 23.09 -26.39
N GLY A 56 -12.04 23.13 -26.33
CA GLY A 56 -11.24 24.34 -26.45
C GLY A 56 -11.39 25.32 -25.29
N SER A 57 -11.85 24.86 -24.12
CA SER A 57 -12.00 25.71 -22.92
C SER A 57 -10.67 26.04 -22.24
N THR A 58 -9.58 25.40 -22.68
CA THR A 58 -8.21 25.61 -22.20
C THR A 58 -7.24 25.47 -23.38
N GLU A 59 -6.12 26.19 -23.36
CA GLU A 59 -5.03 25.95 -24.30
C GLU A 59 -4.60 24.48 -24.26
N PHE A 60 -4.17 23.94 -25.41
CA PHE A 60 -3.73 22.55 -25.49
C PHE A 60 -2.54 22.37 -24.53
N PRO A 61 -2.64 21.48 -23.52
CA PRO A 61 -1.59 21.34 -22.53
C PRO A 61 -0.29 20.90 -23.21
N ASN A 62 0.83 21.46 -22.76
CA ASN A 62 2.15 21.01 -23.20
C ASN A 62 2.27 19.49 -23.01
N LEU A 63 2.92 18.80 -23.96
CA LEU A 63 3.15 17.35 -23.93
C LEU A 63 3.70 16.88 -22.58
N GLY A 64 4.58 17.65 -21.94
CA GLY A 64 5.10 17.34 -20.60
C GLY A 64 4.00 17.22 -19.54
N ALA A 65 3.03 18.14 -19.53
CA ALA A 65 1.90 18.10 -18.59
C ALA A 65 0.99 16.90 -18.87
N ILE A 66 0.80 16.53 -20.15
CA ILE A 66 0.04 15.34 -20.55
C ILE A 66 0.71 14.08 -20.00
N LEU A 67 2.03 13.94 -20.19
CA LEU A 67 2.80 12.78 -19.74
C LEU A 67 2.77 12.63 -18.21
N ILE A 68 2.93 13.73 -17.46
CA ILE A 68 2.82 13.71 -16.00
C ILE A 68 1.41 13.28 -15.55
N ASN A 69 0.34 13.78 -16.19
CA ASN A 69 -1.02 13.33 -15.88
C ASN A 69 -1.16 11.81 -16.07
N PHE A 70 -0.70 11.28 -17.20
CA PHE A 70 -0.70 9.85 -17.47
C PHE A 70 0.11 9.08 -16.43
N GLU A 71 1.28 9.56 -16.06
CA GLU A 71 2.12 8.94 -15.04
C GLU A 71 1.40 8.86 -13.68
N MET A 72 0.78 9.95 -13.22
CA MET A 72 0.07 9.95 -11.93
C MET A 72 -1.14 9.02 -11.95
N ILE A 73 -1.84 8.91 -13.08
CA ILE A 73 -2.93 7.94 -13.27
C ILE A 73 -2.41 6.50 -13.22
N ILE A 74 -1.28 6.24 -13.89
CA ILE A 74 -0.63 4.92 -13.90
C ILE A 74 -0.20 4.54 -12.48
N VAL A 75 0.44 5.46 -11.76
CA VAL A 75 0.82 5.29 -10.35
C VAL A 75 -0.42 4.93 -9.52
N PHE A 76 -1.49 5.71 -9.61
CA PHE A 76 -2.74 5.43 -8.89
C PHE A 76 -3.27 4.03 -9.21
N ALA A 77 -3.40 3.69 -10.50
CA ALA A 77 -4.01 2.43 -10.94
C ALA A 77 -3.19 1.22 -10.51
N ILE A 78 -1.85 1.27 -10.66
CA ILE A 78 -0.95 0.19 -10.28
C ILE A 78 -0.94 0.03 -8.76
N THR A 79 -0.73 1.11 -8.00
CA THR A 79 -0.70 1.04 -6.53
C THR A 79 -2.03 0.51 -5.99
N ALA A 80 -3.15 1.02 -6.49
CA ALA A 80 -4.48 0.58 -6.09
C ALA A 80 -4.72 -0.91 -6.43
N GLY A 81 -4.32 -1.35 -7.63
CA GLY A 81 -4.44 -2.73 -8.06
C GLY A 81 -3.63 -3.69 -7.19
N VAL A 82 -2.36 -3.36 -6.91
CA VAL A 82 -1.47 -4.17 -6.07
C VAL A 82 -2.02 -4.28 -4.65
N PHE A 83 -2.40 -3.16 -4.03
CA PHE A 83 -2.99 -3.17 -2.68
C PHE A 83 -4.31 -3.93 -2.63
N TYR A 84 -5.17 -3.76 -3.64
CA TYR A 84 -6.43 -4.48 -3.69
C TYR A 84 -6.18 -5.99 -3.70
N HIS A 85 -5.25 -6.41 -4.56
CA HIS A 85 -4.88 -7.80 -4.73
C HIS A 85 -4.28 -8.41 -3.46
N HIS A 86 -3.35 -7.71 -2.80
CA HIS A 86 -2.73 -8.18 -1.55
C HIS A 86 -3.75 -8.30 -0.42
N SER A 87 -4.65 -7.33 -0.29
CA SER A 87 -5.69 -7.32 0.75
C SER A 87 -6.68 -8.48 0.57
N ALA A 88 -7.13 -8.71 -0.67
CA ALA A 88 -8.01 -9.83 -0.98
C ALA A 88 -7.34 -11.18 -0.68
N LYS A 89 -6.05 -11.33 -1.02
CA LYS A 89 -5.30 -12.57 -0.78
C LYS A 89 -4.98 -12.81 0.69
N PHE A 90 -4.69 -11.75 1.45
CA PHE A 90 -4.52 -11.87 2.89
C PHE A 90 -5.78 -12.45 3.56
N LEU A 91 -6.96 -11.93 3.19
CA LEU A 91 -8.23 -12.44 3.71
C LEU A 91 -8.50 -13.90 3.29
N ASP A 92 -8.18 -14.26 2.04
CA ASP A 92 -8.26 -15.65 1.55
C ASP A 92 -7.46 -16.63 2.41
N ILE A 93 -6.19 -16.29 2.65
CA ILE A 93 -5.23 -17.15 3.34
C ILE A 93 -5.59 -17.32 4.80
N ARG A 94 -5.98 -16.21 5.45
CA ARG A 94 -6.14 -16.18 6.91
C ARG A 94 -7.53 -16.64 7.37
N TYR A 95 -8.55 -16.44 6.54
CA TYR A 95 -9.95 -16.60 6.98
C TYR A 95 -10.84 -17.45 6.08
N ALA A 96 -10.53 -17.63 4.78
CA ALA A 96 -11.42 -18.36 3.87
C ALA A 96 -11.12 -19.86 3.81
N ARG A 97 -9.86 -20.26 3.64
CA ARG A 97 -9.48 -21.69 3.59
C ARG A 97 -9.14 -22.20 4.97
N HIS A 98 -9.78 -23.30 5.42
CA HIS A 98 -9.46 -24.04 6.65
C HIS A 98 -8.71 -23.17 7.66
N PRO A 99 -9.43 -22.25 8.35
CA PRO A 99 -8.80 -21.14 9.05
C PRO A 99 -7.67 -21.71 9.91
N LEU A 100 -6.46 -21.20 9.67
CA LEU A 100 -5.22 -21.77 10.19
C LEU A 100 -5.23 -21.86 11.73
N ALA A 101 -6.11 -21.09 12.37
CA ALA A 101 -6.47 -21.15 13.77
C ALA A 101 -7.97 -20.85 13.93
N ILE A 102 -8.53 -21.17 15.10
CA ILE A 102 -9.84 -20.66 15.52
C ILE A 102 -9.75 -19.12 15.54
N THR A 103 -10.54 -18.47 14.68
CA THR A 103 -10.53 -17.01 14.51
C THR A 103 -11.23 -16.33 15.68
N HIS A 104 -10.52 -15.46 16.41
CA HIS A 104 -11.14 -14.59 17.40
C HIS A 104 -11.86 -13.41 16.72
N PRO A 105 -13.13 -13.10 17.06
CA PRO A 105 -13.90 -12.03 16.41
C PRO A 105 -13.20 -10.66 16.43
N VAL A 106 -12.57 -10.31 17.54
CA VAL A 106 -11.84 -9.03 17.67
C VAL A 106 -10.57 -9.03 16.81
N GLY A 107 -9.88 -10.17 16.70
CA GLY A 107 -8.70 -10.29 15.85
C GLY A 107 -9.05 -10.11 14.38
N PHE A 108 -10.16 -10.71 13.96
CA PHE A 108 -10.74 -10.50 12.64
C PHE A 108 -11.11 -9.03 12.38
N ALA A 109 -11.83 -8.40 13.31
CA ALA A 109 -12.26 -7.01 13.17
C ALA A 109 -11.06 -6.05 13.06
N LEU A 110 -9.98 -6.29 13.80
CA LEU A 110 -8.74 -5.49 13.72
C LEU A 110 -8.01 -5.69 12.40
N ASP A 111 -7.91 -6.93 11.91
CA ASP A 111 -7.32 -7.24 10.61
C ASP A 111 -8.12 -6.61 9.47
N TYR A 112 -9.44 -6.75 9.49
CA TYR A 112 -10.32 -6.14 8.51
C TYR A 112 -10.28 -4.61 8.57
N GLY A 113 -10.37 -4.04 9.78
CA GLY A 113 -10.29 -2.60 9.99
C GLY A 113 -8.96 -2.01 9.50
N THR A 114 -7.85 -2.73 9.69
CA THR A 114 -6.54 -2.36 9.15
C THR A 114 -6.60 -2.23 7.63
N LEU A 115 -7.14 -3.24 6.93
CA LEU A 115 -7.24 -3.22 5.46
C LEU A 115 -8.13 -2.09 4.95
N VAL A 116 -9.27 -1.85 5.61
CA VAL A 116 -10.19 -0.77 5.24
C VAL A 116 -9.55 0.60 5.46
N LEU A 117 -8.87 0.80 6.59
CA LEU A 117 -8.17 2.06 6.87
C LEU A 117 -7.05 2.33 5.86
N THR A 118 -6.32 1.29 5.43
CA THR A 118 -5.33 1.43 4.34
C THR A 118 -5.93 1.76 2.98
N ALA A 119 -7.25 1.61 2.79
CA ALA A 119 -7.93 1.99 1.55
C ALA A 119 -8.22 3.50 1.46
N ALA A 120 -8.36 4.20 2.59
CA ALA A 120 -8.74 5.61 2.62
C ALA A 120 -7.79 6.55 1.84
N PRO A 121 -6.44 6.37 1.86
CA PRO A 121 -5.52 7.15 1.04
C PRO A 121 -5.81 7.11 -0.46
N PHE A 122 -6.34 6.00 -1.00
CA PHE A 122 -6.68 5.89 -2.42
C PHE A 122 -7.84 6.81 -2.82
N PHE A 123 -8.79 7.02 -1.92
CA PHE A 123 -9.85 7.99 -2.15
C PHE A 123 -9.28 9.41 -2.28
N PHE A 124 -8.36 9.79 -1.39
CA PHE A 124 -7.70 11.11 -1.46
C PHE A 124 -6.80 11.25 -2.69
N MET A 125 -6.08 10.20 -3.09
CA MET A 125 -5.32 10.18 -4.34
C MET A 125 -6.23 10.37 -5.56
N ALA A 126 -7.38 9.69 -5.61
CA ALA A 126 -8.34 9.84 -6.70
C ALA A 126 -8.91 11.26 -6.78
N GLN A 127 -9.28 11.85 -5.64
CA GLN A 127 -9.73 13.25 -5.57
C GLN A 127 -8.64 14.23 -6.02
N ALA A 128 -7.38 13.95 -5.67
CA ALA A 128 -6.24 14.77 -6.08
C ALA A 128 -5.97 14.75 -7.60
N LEU A 129 -6.57 13.83 -8.36
CA LEU A 129 -6.49 13.83 -9.83
C LEU A 129 -7.50 14.79 -10.48
N SER A 130 -8.47 15.31 -9.72
CA SER A 130 -9.48 16.28 -10.18
C SER A 130 -8.81 17.51 -10.80
N PRO A 131 -9.32 18.04 -11.94
CA PRO A 131 -8.84 19.29 -12.51
C PRO A 131 -8.81 20.43 -11.51
N THR A 132 -9.85 20.57 -10.67
CA THR A 132 -9.95 21.64 -9.67
C THR A 132 -8.76 21.62 -8.72
N VAL A 133 -8.41 20.44 -8.20
CA VAL A 133 -7.31 20.28 -7.26
C VAL A 133 -5.96 20.43 -7.97
N THR A 134 -5.79 19.78 -9.13
CA THR A 134 -4.51 19.84 -9.86
C THR A 134 -4.19 21.22 -10.39
N ASN A 135 -5.20 22.03 -10.73
CA ASN A 135 -4.99 23.40 -11.20
C ASN A 135 -4.70 24.36 -10.04
N GLU A 136 -5.25 24.10 -8.84
CA GLU A 136 -5.06 24.97 -7.68
C GLU A 136 -3.73 24.73 -6.94
N ILE A 137 -3.32 23.48 -6.76
CA ILE A 137 -2.15 23.12 -5.95
C ILE A 137 -1.24 22.07 -6.60
N GLY A 138 -1.38 21.86 -7.90
CA GLY A 138 -0.62 20.82 -8.60
C GLY A 138 -0.92 19.42 -8.07
N TYR A 139 0.10 18.56 -8.04
CA TYR A 139 0.01 17.20 -7.51
C TYR A 139 0.37 17.10 -6.03
N PHE A 140 0.39 18.22 -5.29
CA PHE A 140 0.72 18.20 -3.87
C PHE A 140 -0.25 17.32 -3.07
N ALA A 141 -1.55 17.41 -3.32
CA ALA A 141 -2.54 16.54 -2.69
C ALA A 141 -2.33 15.06 -3.04
N PHE A 142 -1.89 14.76 -4.26
CA PHE A 142 -1.61 13.38 -4.68
C PHE A 142 -0.39 12.82 -3.96
N PHE A 143 0.72 13.58 -3.96
CA PHE A 143 1.93 13.25 -3.22
C PHE A 143 1.67 13.08 -1.73
N GLY A 144 0.95 14.03 -1.11
CA GLY A 144 0.59 13.99 0.30
C GLY A 144 -0.27 12.77 0.64
N SER A 145 -1.23 12.41 -0.23
CA SER A 145 -2.03 11.19 -0.07
C SER A 145 -1.19 9.92 -0.19
N TYR A 146 -0.19 9.91 -1.07
CA TYR A 146 0.76 8.79 -1.19
C TYR A 146 1.69 8.68 0.03
N VAL A 147 2.16 9.79 0.58
CA VAL A 147 2.90 9.83 1.85
C VAL A 147 2.03 9.34 3.02
N LEU A 148 0.75 9.75 3.04
CA LEU A 148 -0.23 9.27 4.02
C LEU A 148 -0.43 7.76 3.92
N LEU A 149 -0.51 7.20 2.70
CA LEU A 149 -0.61 5.76 2.48
C LEU A 149 0.53 4.99 3.17
N PHE A 150 1.77 5.44 3.01
CA PHE A 150 2.91 4.79 3.68
C PHE A 150 2.92 5.02 5.18
N THR A 151 2.67 6.24 5.63
CA THR A 151 2.67 6.58 7.06
C THR A 151 1.61 5.76 7.80
N LEU A 152 0.39 5.71 7.27
CA LEU A 152 -0.70 4.90 7.81
C LEU A 152 -0.40 3.41 7.72
N GLY A 153 0.13 2.94 6.58
CA GLY A 153 0.54 1.54 6.40
C GLY A 153 1.62 1.11 7.40
N LEU A 154 2.62 1.94 7.66
CA LEU A 154 3.70 1.70 8.63
C LEU A 154 3.17 1.72 10.07
N PHE A 155 2.29 2.66 10.40
CA PHE A 155 1.63 2.72 11.70
C PHE A 155 0.82 1.43 11.97
N LEU A 156 -0.04 1.05 11.02
CA LEU A 156 -0.85 -0.15 11.12
C LEU A 156 -0.01 -1.43 11.15
N LEU A 157 1.10 -1.46 10.41
CA LEU A 157 2.08 -2.55 10.49
C LEU A 157 2.72 -2.66 11.88
N GLY A 158 2.99 -1.52 12.54
CA GLY A 158 3.42 -1.46 13.93
C GLY A 158 2.38 -2.04 14.89
N VAL A 159 1.11 -1.63 14.74
CA VAL A 159 -0.02 -2.19 15.51
C VAL A 159 -0.13 -3.71 15.32
N GLN A 160 0.01 -4.19 14.08
CA GLN A 160 -0.02 -5.62 13.75
C GLN A 160 1.17 -6.38 14.37
N ASN A 161 2.37 -5.79 14.37
CA ASN A 161 3.53 -6.39 15.03
C ASN A 161 3.34 -6.52 16.55
N ILE A 162 2.74 -5.51 17.19
CA ILE A 162 2.39 -5.56 18.62
C ILE A 162 1.35 -6.66 18.87
N ARG A 163 0.26 -6.69 18.09
CA ARG A 163 -0.78 -7.72 18.25
C ARG A 163 -0.23 -9.14 18.09
N HIS A 164 0.66 -9.35 17.12
CA HIS A 164 1.28 -10.65 16.88
C HIS A 164 2.38 -11.01 17.87
N PHE A 165 2.68 -10.15 18.85
CA PHE A 165 3.54 -10.52 19.96
C PHE A 165 2.92 -11.68 20.74
N ARG A 166 3.74 -12.69 21.05
CA ARG A 166 3.28 -13.98 21.60
C ARG A 166 2.33 -13.81 22.79
N LEU A 167 2.69 -12.92 23.72
CA LEU A 167 1.93 -12.68 24.95
C LEU A 167 0.53 -12.10 24.66
N ILE A 168 0.43 -11.14 23.73
CA ILE A 168 -0.84 -10.49 23.38
C ILE A 168 -1.72 -11.46 22.60
N ARG A 169 -1.17 -12.09 21.56
CA ARG A 169 -1.89 -13.06 20.72
C ARG A 169 -2.48 -14.20 21.56
N GLU A 170 -1.66 -14.84 22.40
CA GLU A 170 -2.07 -16.04 23.14
C GLU A 170 -2.94 -15.70 24.36
N ARG A 171 -2.62 -14.64 25.12
CA ARG A 171 -3.34 -14.33 26.36
C ARG A 171 -4.56 -13.42 26.18
N VAL A 172 -4.51 -12.48 25.24
CA VAL A 172 -5.60 -11.50 25.05
C VAL A 172 -6.59 -11.97 24.00
N PHE A 173 -6.09 -12.51 22.90
CA PHE A 173 -6.94 -12.92 21.77
C PHE A 173 -7.18 -14.43 21.66
N GLY A 174 -6.45 -15.26 22.41
CA GLY A 174 -6.58 -16.72 22.36
C GLY A 174 -6.26 -17.32 20.99
N GLU A 175 -5.51 -16.62 20.15
CA GLU A 175 -5.22 -17.03 18.76
C GLU A 175 -4.06 -18.04 18.72
N ASN A 176 -4.37 -19.30 18.37
CA ASN A 176 -3.38 -20.38 18.21
C ASN A 176 -2.99 -20.60 16.74
N ILE A 177 -2.23 -19.65 16.19
CA ILE A 177 -1.73 -19.72 14.80
C ILE A 177 -0.52 -20.66 14.72
N PRO A 178 -0.41 -21.53 13.68
CA PRO A 178 0.76 -22.39 13.48
C PRO A 178 2.07 -21.60 13.41
N ALA A 179 3.13 -22.12 14.05
CA ALA A 179 4.43 -21.43 14.14
C ALA A 179 5.04 -21.12 12.75
N ALA A 180 4.87 -22.02 11.78
CA ALA A 180 5.34 -21.83 10.41
C ALA A 180 4.65 -20.64 9.72
N GLU A 181 3.36 -20.44 9.95
CA GLU A 181 2.57 -19.34 9.40
C GLU A 181 2.97 -18.01 10.04
N ILE A 182 3.13 -17.97 11.36
CA ILE A 182 3.63 -16.78 12.08
C ILE A 182 5.02 -16.39 11.58
N ALA A 183 5.90 -17.36 11.34
CA ALA A 183 7.24 -17.10 10.81
C ALA A 183 7.17 -16.56 9.37
N ARG A 184 6.29 -17.13 8.52
CA ARG A 184 6.07 -16.66 7.15
C ARG A 184 5.53 -15.22 7.12
N GLU A 185 4.46 -14.95 7.86
CA GLU A 185 3.88 -13.60 7.99
C GLU A 185 4.88 -12.61 8.59
N GLY A 186 5.64 -13.02 9.61
CA GLY A 186 6.65 -12.17 10.24
C GLY A 186 7.73 -11.69 9.27
N LYS A 187 8.16 -12.55 8.33
CA LYS A 187 9.09 -12.17 7.26
C LYS A 187 8.46 -11.18 6.29
N LEU A 188 7.19 -11.38 5.90
CA LEU A 188 6.47 -10.48 5.01
C LEU A 188 6.28 -9.10 5.66
N ARG A 189 5.92 -9.05 6.95
CA ARG A 189 5.83 -7.80 7.72
C ARG A 189 7.16 -7.08 7.81
N GLN A 190 8.27 -7.79 7.99
CA GLN A 190 9.61 -7.17 8.00
C GLN A 190 10.01 -6.62 6.64
N PHE A 191 9.71 -7.34 5.56
CA PHE A 191 9.90 -6.87 4.19
C PHE A 191 9.14 -5.57 3.96
N TRP A 192 7.84 -5.54 4.28
CA TRP A 192 7.01 -4.33 4.13
C TRP A 192 7.50 -3.18 5.01
N LEU A 193 7.92 -3.44 6.25
CA LEU A 193 8.48 -2.42 7.14
C LEU A 193 9.69 -1.75 6.48
N LEU A 194 10.65 -2.54 6.01
CA LEU A 194 11.88 -2.01 5.40
C LEU A 194 11.61 -1.33 4.06
N MET A 195 10.87 -1.97 3.17
CA MET A 195 10.57 -1.43 1.84
C MET A 195 9.78 -0.13 1.95
N ASN A 196 8.69 -0.11 2.73
CA ASN A 196 7.87 1.09 2.88
C ASN A 196 8.63 2.22 3.55
N SER A 197 9.47 1.93 4.56
CA SER A 197 10.29 2.96 5.22
C SER A 197 11.39 3.49 4.30
N ALA A 198 12.04 2.63 3.51
CA ALA A 198 13.07 3.04 2.57
C ALA A 198 12.49 3.86 1.41
N VAL A 199 11.35 3.46 0.87
CA VAL A 199 10.64 4.20 -0.18
C VAL A 199 10.15 5.55 0.35
N LEU A 200 9.54 5.58 1.54
CA LEU A 200 9.13 6.83 2.17
C LEU A 200 10.34 7.76 2.39
N LEU A 201 11.45 7.24 2.90
CA LEU A 201 12.68 8.02 3.06
C LEU A 201 13.16 8.58 1.73
N LEU A 202 13.21 7.76 0.67
CA LEU A 202 13.63 8.19 -0.65
C LEU A 202 12.73 9.29 -1.21
N LEU A 203 11.41 9.15 -1.06
CA LEU A 203 10.43 10.17 -1.47
C LEU A 203 10.65 11.49 -0.73
N LEU A 204 10.87 11.43 0.59
CA LEU A 204 11.13 12.61 1.41
C LEU A 204 12.46 13.29 1.06
N LEU A 205 13.51 12.51 0.76
CA LEU A 205 14.80 13.05 0.32
C LEU A 205 14.69 13.71 -1.06
N VAL A 206 14.00 13.07 -2.01
CA VAL A 206 13.77 13.63 -3.34
C VAL A 206 12.95 14.92 -3.25
N PHE A 207 11.92 14.94 -2.40
CA PHE A 207 11.13 16.15 -2.13
C PHE A 207 11.98 17.25 -1.48
N ALA A 208 12.84 16.91 -0.51
CA ALA A 208 13.73 17.87 0.15
C ALA A 208 14.72 18.49 -0.84
N VAL A 209 15.33 17.67 -1.70
CA VAL A 209 16.25 18.14 -2.75
C VAL A 209 15.51 19.07 -3.72
N ALA A 210 14.32 18.69 -4.18
CA ALA A 210 13.54 19.50 -5.10
C ALA A 210 13.05 20.81 -4.46
N THR A 211 12.74 20.82 -3.16
CA THR A 211 12.37 22.03 -2.42
C THR A 211 13.52 23.04 -2.36
N GLY A 212 14.77 22.56 -2.37
CA GLY A 212 15.95 23.44 -2.44
C GLY A 212 16.08 24.20 -3.77
N SER A 213 15.35 23.78 -4.80
CA SER A 213 15.43 24.33 -6.16
C SER A 213 14.09 24.81 -6.74
N ALA A 214 12.96 24.51 -6.10
CA ALA A 214 11.60 24.83 -6.56
C ALA A 214 10.72 25.28 -5.38
N GLU A 215 9.86 26.28 -5.62
CA GLU A 215 8.93 26.81 -4.61
C GLU A 215 7.89 25.75 -4.16
N CYS A 216 7.41 24.92 -5.10
CA CYS A 216 6.58 23.75 -4.81
C CYS A 216 6.91 22.60 -5.80
N PRO A 217 7.66 21.56 -5.36
CA PRO A 217 8.06 20.46 -6.24
C PRO A 217 6.90 19.71 -6.92
N PRO A 218 5.75 19.47 -6.26
CA PRO A 218 4.63 18.79 -6.91
C PRO A 218 3.78 19.67 -7.85
N ALA A 219 4.05 20.98 -7.95
CA ALA A 219 3.35 21.86 -8.88
C ALA A 219 4.15 21.96 -10.19
N PRO A 220 3.62 21.54 -11.36
CA PRO A 220 4.37 21.51 -12.61
C PRO A 220 4.55 22.91 -13.24
N LYS A 221 5.10 23.86 -12.47
CA LYS A 221 5.36 25.26 -12.85
C LYS A 221 6.78 25.46 -13.43
N SER A 222 7.71 24.57 -13.08
CA SER A 222 9.12 24.64 -13.48
C SER A 222 9.68 23.28 -13.95
N GLY A 223 10.87 23.30 -14.55
CA GLY A 223 11.57 22.08 -14.98
C GLY A 223 11.97 21.19 -13.80
N GLU A 224 12.37 21.78 -12.68
CA GLU A 224 12.73 21.09 -11.43
C GLU A 224 11.52 20.35 -10.84
N SER A 225 10.35 20.99 -10.88
CA SER A 225 9.09 20.40 -10.41
C SER A 225 8.65 19.24 -11.30
N THR A 226 8.92 19.35 -12.61
CA THR A 226 8.68 18.26 -13.57
C THR A 226 9.57 17.05 -13.29
N TRP A 227 10.86 17.26 -13.04
CA TRP A 227 11.79 16.18 -12.66
C TRP A 227 11.34 15.48 -11.37
N PHE A 228 10.89 16.24 -10.36
CA PHE A 228 10.39 15.67 -9.11
C PHE A 228 9.22 14.71 -9.36
N LEU A 229 8.26 15.09 -10.22
CA LEU A 229 7.08 14.27 -10.50
C LEU A 229 7.44 12.97 -11.23
N TYR A 230 8.37 13.02 -12.19
CA TYR A 230 8.89 11.80 -12.83
C TYR A 230 9.66 10.91 -11.87
N ALA A 231 10.49 11.50 -11.00
CA ALA A 231 11.21 10.74 -9.97
C ALA A 231 10.23 10.09 -9.00
N PHE A 232 9.21 10.82 -8.57
CA PHE A 232 8.12 10.32 -7.72
C PHE A 232 7.40 9.14 -8.38
N GLY A 233 6.97 9.27 -9.64
CA GLY A 233 6.27 8.20 -10.34
C GLY A 233 7.14 6.97 -10.57
N ALA A 234 8.42 7.15 -10.94
CA ALA A 234 9.38 6.05 -11.07
C ALA A 234 9.60 5.32 -9.74
N ILE A 235 9.72 6.04 -8.62
CA ILE A 235 9.87 5.45 -7.28
C ILE A 235 8.60 4.67 -6.90
N ALA A 236 7.42 5.24 -7.14
CA ALA A 236 6.14 4.61 -6.83
C ALA A 236 5.93 3.30 -7.62
N ILE A 237 6.13 3.33 -8.94
CA ILE A 237 6.03 2.16 -9.81
C ILE A 237 7.09 1.12 -9.43
N GLY A 238 8.33 1.55 -9.20
CA GLY A 238 9.41 0.67 -8.76
C GLY A 238 9.08 -0.04 -7.45
N ARG A 239 8.52 0.68 -6.48
CA ARG A 239 8.02 0.11 -5.24
C ARG A 239 6.93 -0.92 -5.47
N ASP A 240 5.94 -0.63 -6.31
CA ASP A 240 4.83 -1.57 -6.57
C ASP A 240 5.30 -2.84 -7.31
N ALA A 241 6.25 -2.69 -8.24
CA ALA A 241 6.90 -3.82 -8.90
C ALA A 241 7.66 -4.70 -7.90
N LEU A 242 8.39 -4.10 -6.95
CA LEU A 242 9.06 -4.83 -5.88
C LEU A 242 8.06 -5.52 -4.96
N ASP A 243 7.02 -4.81 -4.50
CA ASP A 243 6.00 -5.38 -3.62
C ASP A 243 5.35 -6.60 -4.28
N TYR A 244 4.89 -6.45 -5.53
CA TYR A 244 4.31 -7.54 -6.29
C TYR A 244 5.29 -8.72 -6.46
N ALA A 245 6.53 -8.48 -6.92
CA ALA A 245 7.49 -9.56 -7.17
C ALA A 245 7.86 -10.37 -5.92
N TYR A 246 8.00 -9.71 -4.77
CA TYR A 246 8.46 -10.37 -3.54
C TYR A 246 7.32 -10.92 -2.68
N SER A 247 6.22 -10.18 -2.53
CA SER A 247 5.07 -10.64 -1.72
C SER A 247 4.30 -11.78 -2.40
N TRP A 248 4.34 -11.88 -3.73
CA TRP A 248 3.65 -12.94 -4.50
C TRP A 248 3.92 -14.33 -3.95
N ARG A 249 5.18 -14.64 -3.62
CA ARG A 249 5.56 -15.98 -3.12
C ARG A 249 5.06 -16.29 -1.71
N PHE A 250 4.71 -15.26 -0.94
CA PHE A 250 4.16 -15.40 0.41
C PHE A 250 2.63 -15.47 0.39
N LEU A 251 2.01 -14.88 -0.64
CA LEU A 251 0.56 -14.83 -0.82
C LEU A 251 0.03 -15.97 -1.70
N PHE A 252 0.89 -16.60 -2.51
CA PHE A 252 0.52 -17.69 -3.41
C PHE A 252 1.29 -18.96 -3.09
N PRO A 253 0.61 -20.10 -2.88
CA PRO A 253 1.28 -21.38 -2.72
C PRO A 253 1.94 -21.77 -4.04
N LEU A 254 3.27 -21.62 -4.13
CA LEU A 254 4.05 -22.13 -5.24
C LEU A 254 4.40 -23.61 -4.99
N PRO A 255 4.50 -24.43 -6.05
CA PRO A 255 5.07 -25.77 -5.94
C PRO A 255 6.46 -25.71 -5.28
N ALA A 256 6.80 -26.72 -4.47
CA ALA A 256 8.07 -26.76 -3.73
C ALA A 256 9.31 -26.57 -4.62
N SER A 257 9.23 -26.95 -5.90
CA SER A 257 10.27 -26.76 -6.92
C SER A 257 10.52 -25.29 -7.30
N GLU A 258 9.53 -24.40 -7.16
CA GLU A 258 9.64 -22.98 -7.50
C GLU A 258 9.96 -22.08 -6.29
N THR A 259 9.68 -22.56 -5.08
CA THR A 259 9.96 -21.83 -3.84
C THR A 259 11.47 -21.58 -3.56
N GLN A 260 12.36 -22.31 -4.23
CA GLN A 260 13.79 -22.36 -3.88
C GLN A 260 14.69 -21.33 -4.58
N LYS A 261 14.22 -20.58 -5.58
CA LYS A 261 15.08 -19.60 -6.28
C LYS A 261 14.67 -18.17 -5.97
N PRO A 262 15.13 -17.55 -4.87
CA PRO A 262 15.01 -16.11 -4.70
C PRO A 262 15.92 -15.44 -5.73
N HIS A 263 15.39 -15.23 -6.94
CA HIS A 263 16.05 -14.42 -7.93
C HIS A 263 15.78 -12.96 -7.56
N VAL A 264 16.88 -12.25 -7.33
CA VAL A 264 17.05 -10.79 -7.24
C VAL A 264 17.43 -10.26 -5.85
N TRP A 265 18.55 -9.55 -5.87
CA TRP A 265 19.23 -8.81 -4.79
C TRP A 265 18.63 -7.39 -4.71
N PRO A 266 18.59 -6.71 -3.55
CA PRO A 266 19.14 -7.07 -2.24
C PRO A 266 18.13 -7.67 -1.24
N LEU A 267 16.83 -7.61 -1.51
CA LEU A 267 15.78 -7.95 -0.53
C LEU A 267 15.63 -9.44 -0.22
N SER A 268 16.12 -10.32 -1.09
CA SER A 268 16.24 -11.76 -0.80
C SER A 268 17.11 -12.07 0.42
N VAL A 269 18.09 -11.22 0.74
CA VAL A 269 18.97 -11.37 1.91
C VAL A 269 18.22 -11.11 3.22
N ILE A 270 17.29 -10.17 3.22
CA ILE A 270 16.44 -9.85 4.38
C ILE A 270 15.55 -11.05 4.70
N ILE A 271 14.87 -11.57 3.67
CA ILE A 271 13.95 -12.70 3.77
C ILE A 271 14.66 -14.00 4.18
N ALA A 272 15.90 -14.19 3.72
CA ALA A 272 16.74 -15.34 4.05
C ALA A 272 17.46 -15.22 5.41
N SER A 273 17.42 -14.05 6.05
CA SER A 273 18.20 -13.80 7.25
C SER A 273 17.71 -14.59 8.46
N LYS A 274 18.66 -15.12 9.24
CA LYS A 274 18.41 -15.77 10.55
C LYS A 274 18.27 -14.76 11.70
N ARG A 275 18.45 -13.46 11.45
CA ARG A 275 18.44 -12.39 12.47
C ARG A 275 17.33 -11.37 12.20
N PRO A 276 16.04 -11.75 12.34
CA PRO A 276 14.88 -10.89 12.05
C PRO A 276 14.85 -9.58 12.86
N ALA A 277 15.43 -9.60 14.07
CA ALA A 277 15.47 -8.44 14.95
C ALA A 277 16.27 -7.27 14.35
N ILE A 278 17.40 -7.55 13.69
CA ILE A 278 18.27 -6.51 13.10
C ILE A 278 17.50 -5.73 12.02
N TRP A 279 16.77 -6.46 11.17
CA TRP A 279 15.95 -5.86 10.11
C TRP A 279 14.78 -5.04 10.65
N SER A 280 14.19 -5.49 11.75
CA SER A 280 13.14 -4.72 12.43
C SER A 280 13.70 -3.42 13.00
N VAL A 281 14.85 -3.48 13.68
CA VAL A 281 15.55 -2.29 14.20
C VAL A 281 15.90 -1.32 13.07
N LEU A 282 16.50 -1.81 11.98
CA LEU A 282 16.79 -0.98 10.80
C LEU A 282 15.53 -0.32 10.24
N GLY A 283 14.44 -1.08 10.10
CA GLY A 283 13.16 -0.55 9.64
C GLY A 283 12.65 0.59 10.53
N TYR A 284 12.61 0.39 11.84
CA TYR A 284 12.18 1.45 12.76
C TYR A 284 13.13 2.65 12.81
N SER A 285 14.44 2.45 12.64
CA SER A 285 15.39 3.55 12.49
C SER A 285 15.12 4.38 11.23
N LEU A 286 14.76 3.74 10.12
CA LEU A 286 14.34 4.45 8.90
C LEU A 286 13.04 5.22 9.12
N VAL A 287 12.06 4.66 9.84
CA VAL A 287 10.83 5.37 10.21
C VAL A 287 11.15 6.62 11.03
N ALA A 288 12.02 6.50 12.04
CA ALA A 288 12.43 7.63 12.86
C ALA A 288 13.10 8.73 12.01
N LEU A 289 13.96 8.35 11.07
CA LEU A 289 14.58 9.28 10.12
C LEU A 289 13.53 9.96 9.20
N CYS A 290 12.54 9.21 8.72
CA CYS A 290 11.43 9.77 7.94
C CYS A 290 10.67 10.83 8.74
N ILE A 291 10.38 10.57 10.02
CA ILE A 291 9.70 11.52 10.91
C ILE A 291 10.53 12.79 11.06
N LEU A 292 11.85 12.67 11.27
CA LEU A 292 12.75 13.83 11.40
C LEU A 292 12.77 14.67 10.12
N ILE A 293 12.86 14.04 8.96
CA ILE A 293 12.87 14.75 7.67
C ILE A 293 11.49 15.40 7.40
N ALA A 294 10.40 14.67 7.64
CA ALA A 294 9.05 15.21 7.47
C ALA A 294 8.78 16.41 8.41
N TRP A 295 9.35 16.37 9.63
CA TRP A 295 9.31 17.48 10.56
C TRP A 295 10.13 18.68 10.07
N TYR A 296 11.36 18.44 9.60
CA TYR A 296 12.23 19.47 9.04
C TYR A 296 11.60 20.17 7.82
N LEU A 297 10.91 19.40 6.97
CA LEU A 297 10.16 19.90 5.82
C LEU A 297 8.79 20.51 6.20
N GLU A 298 8.40 20.47 7.47
CA GLU A 298 7.09 20.92 7.94
C GLU A 298 5.92 20.34 7.14
N LEU A 299 6.00 19.06 6.73
CA LEU A 299 4.94 18.42 5.94
C LEU A 299 3.60 18.32 6.71
N TRP A 300 3.64 18.48 8.03
CA TRP A 300 2.46 18.58 8.89
C TRP A 300 1.73 19.92 8.74
N ASN A 301 2.39 20.97 8.24
CA ASN A 301 1.82 22.29 8.00
C ASN A 301 1.23 22.35 6.57
N ALA A 302 0.15 21.59 6.34
CA ALA A 302 -0.50 21.53 5.04
C ALA A 302 -0.88 22.91 4.45
N PRO A 303 -1.37 23.90 5.22
CA PRO A 303 -1.67 25.23 4.70
C PRO A 303 -0.47 25.92 4.06
N ARG A 304 0.72 25.84 4.67
CA ARG A 304 1.97 26.40 4.11
C ARG A 304 2.27 25.83 2.73
N TRP A 305 2.14 24.52 2.57
CA TRP A 305 2.43 23.87 1.29
C TRP A 305 1.35 24.12 0.24
N ILE A 306 0.08 24.19 0.64
CA ILE A 306 -1.01 24.61 -0.24
C ILE A 306 -0.74 26.02 -0.78
N GLU A 307 -0.32 26.95 0.07
CA GLU A 307 0.02 28.32 -0.33
C GLU A 307 1.24 28.37 -1.25
N ALA A 308 2.30 27.60 -0.96
CA ALA A 308 3.48 27.52 -1.82
C ALA A 308 3.19 26.91 -3.21
N CYS A 309 2.17 26.06 -3.32
CA CYS A 309 1.81 25.38 -4.57
C CYS A 309 0.79 26.13 -5.43
N ARG A 310 0.02 27.05 -4.84
CA ARG A 310 -0.87 27.98 -5.57
C ARG A 310 -0.08 28.93 -6.45
#